data_AF-X1NGD7-F1
#
_entry.id   AF-X1NGD7-F1
#
_cell.length_a   1.000
_cell.length_b   1.000
_cell.length_c   1.000
_cell.angle_alpha   90.00
_cell.angle_beta   90.00
_cell.angle_gamma   90.00
#
_symmetry.space_group_name_H-M   'P 1'
#
loop_
_entity.id
_entity.type
_entity.pdbx_description
1 polymer ?
#
loop_
_entity_poly.entity_id
_entity_poly.type
_entity_poly.pdbx_seq_one_letter_code
_entity_poly.pdbx_strand_id
1 'polypeptide(L)'
;MQGKAKPDSDRCIDIVTRGALIEMILPGLLAIVAPLAVGFFIGPESLGGFLVGATSTGVLLGIFMANAGAAWDNAKKWLEEGNLGGRGTEVHRASIIGDTVGDPLKDT
;
A
#
# COMPACT_ATOMS: atom_id res chain seq x y z
N MET A 1 -19.76 -22.15 -3.12
CA MET A 1 -19.03 -23.30 -2.53
C MET A 1 -19.92 -23.97 -1.49
N GLN A 2 -19.77 -25.28 -1.22
CA GLN A 2 -20.64 -26.03 -0.28
C GLN A 2 -20.15 -26.05 1.18
N GLY A 3 -18.97 -25.49 1.49
CA GLY A 3 -18.44 -25.40 2.87
C GLY A 3 -18.00 -26.72 3.52
N LYS A 4 -17.84 -27.80 2.74
CA LYS A 4 -17.59 -29.16 3.24
C LYS A 4 -16.11 -29.53 3.42
N ALA A 5 -15.18 -28.69 2.97
CA ALA A 5 -13.75 -28.92 3.04
C ALA A 5 -13.06 -27.77 3.78
N LYS A 6 -11.99 -28.07 4.51
CA LYS A 6 -11.17 -27.04 5.16
C LYS A 6 -10.35 -26.30 4.10
N PRO A 7 -10.27 -24.96 4.17
CA PRO A 7 -9.39 -24.19 3.30
C PRO A 7 -7.92 -24.47 3.64
N ASP A 8 -7.06 -24.39 2.62
CA ASP A 8 -5.60 -24.49 2.75
C ASP A 8 -5.02 -23.09 3.00
N SER A 9 -5.04 -22.68 4.27
CA SER A 9 -4.49 -21.38 4.68
C SER A 9 -2.96 -21.35 4.60
N ASP A 10 -2.29 -22.49 4.79
CA ASP A 10 -0.83 -22.59 4.79
C ASP A 10 -0.26 -22.18 3.43
N ARG A 11 -0.92 -22.58 2.35
CA ARG A 11 -0.55 -22.15 0.99
C ARG A 11 -0.68 -20.64 0.79
N CYS A 12 -1.72 -20.00 1.33
CA CYS A 12 -1.86 -18.54 1.23
C CYS A 12 -0.75 -17.83 2.01
N ILE A 13 -0.40 -18.34 3.20
CA ILE A 13 0.69 -17.81 4.02
C ILE A 13 2.02 -17.92 3.28
N ASP A 14 2.34 -19.08 2.71
CA ASP A 14 3.59 -19.30 1.97
C ASP A 14 3.75 -18.32 0.80
N ILE A 15 2.68 -18.08 0.03
CA ILE A 15 2.69 -17.14 -1.09
C ILE A 15 3.01 -15.72 -0.62
N VAL A 16 2.31 -15.20 0.41
CA VAL A 16 2.52 -13.83 0.87
C VAL A 16 3.86 -13.65 1.57
N THR A 17 4.31 -14.65 2.35
CA THR A 17 5.61 -14.60 3.03
C THR A 17 6.76 -14.60 2.04
N ARG A 18 6.75 -15.51 1.06
CA ARG A 18 7.82 -15.57 0.04
C ARG A 18 7.85 -14.31 -0.82
N GLY A 19 6.67 -13.81 -1.21
CA GLY A 19 6.55 -12.56 -1.95
C GLY A 19 7.15 -11.38 -1.18
N ALA A 20 6.70 -11.16 0.06
CA ALA A 20 7.18 -10.06 0.89
C ALA A 20 8.70 -10.09 1.10
N LEU A 21 9.28 -11.26 1.39
CA LEU A 21 10.73 -11.39 1.61
C LEU A 21 11.57 -11.01 0.38
N ILE A 22 11.09 -11.30 -0.82
CA ILE A 22 11.82 -11.01 -2.06
C ILE A 22 11.62 -9.54 -2.46
N GLU A 23 10.37 -9.07 -2.45
CA GLU A 23 10.01 -7.74 -2.94
C GLU A 23 10.51 -6.61 -2.02
N MET A 24 10.71 -6.86 -0.72
CA MET A 24 11.26 -5.85 0.22
C MET A 24 12.75 -5.53 -0.03
N ILE A 25 13.49 -6.41 -0.71
CA ILE A 25 14.94 -6.24 -0.90
C ILE A 25 15.23 -5.01 -1.77
N LEU A 26 14.53 -4.88 -2.90
CA LEU A 26 14.76 -3.81 -3.86
C LEU A 26 14.51 -2.40 -3.29
N PRO A 27 13.34 -2.07 -2.71
CA PRO A 27 13.09 -0.75 -2.14
C PRO A 27 14.01 -0.44 -0.96
N GLY A 28 14.32 -1.44 -0.12
CA GLY A 28 15.27 -1.27 0.99
C GLY A 28 16.69 -0.93 0.52
N LEU A 29 17.18 -1.65 -0.50
CA LEU A 29 18.48 -1.34 -1.10
C LEU A 29 18.48 0.04 -1.78
N LEU A 30 17.42 0.39 -2.50
CA LEU A 30 17.30 1.69 -3.17
C LEU A 30 17.40 2.85 -2.17
N ALA A 31 16.72 2.73 -1.02
CA ALA A 31 16.73 3.75 0.03
C ALA A 31 18.14 3.99 0.62
N ILE A 32 18.99 2.97 0.64
CA ILE A 32 20.38 3.06 1.15
C ILE A 32 21.34 3.52 0.05
N VAL A 33 21.26 2.90 -1.13
CA VAL A 33 22.23 3.10 -2.21
C VAL A 33 22.05 4.46 -2.88
N ALA A 34 20.82 4.95 -3.05
CA ALA A 34 20.59 6.21 -3.76
C ALA A 34 21.23 7.43 -3.08
N PRO A 35 21.07 7.67 -1.76
CA PRO A 35 21.77 8.76 -1.08
C PRO A 35 23.29 8.63 -1.14
N LEU A 36 23.84 7.42 -0.98
CA LEU A 36 25.28 7.18 -1.06
C LEU A 36 25.80 7.49 -2.47
N ALA A 37 25.09 7.04 -3.50
CA ALA A 37 25.47 7.30 -4.89
C ALA A 37 25.45 8.81 -5.18
N VAL A 38 24.39 9.53 -4.80
CA VAL A 38 24.32 10.99 -4.98
C VAL A 38 25.45 11.68 -4.22
N GLY A 39 25.69 11.32 -2.97
CA GLY A 39 26.72 11.95 -2.13
C GLY A 39 28.14 11.74 -2.64
N PHE A 40 28.50 10.51 -3.05
CA PHE A 40 29.87 10.19 -3.48
C PHE A 40 30.17 10.55 -4.94
N PHE A 41 29.20 10.47 -5.85
CA PHE A 41 29.45 10.72 -7.27
C PHE A 41 29.10 12.14 -7.72
N ILE A 42 28.13 12.80 -7.08
CA ILE A 42 27.66 14.14 -7.48
C ILE A 42 28.14 15.20 -6.50
N GLY A 43 28.08 14.89 -5.20
CA GLY A 43 28.61 15.73 -4.14
C GLY A 43 27.60 16.08 -3.04
N PRO A 44 28.08 16.68 -1.94
CA PRO A 44 27.28 16.92 -0.75
C PRO A 44 26.17 17.96 -0.94
N GLU A 45 26.37 18.98 -1.79
CA GLU A 45 25.34 20.00 -2.07
C GLU A 45 24.16 19.38 -2.83
N SER A 46 24.43 18.53 -3.82
CA SER A 46 23.40 17.80 -4.56
C SER A 46 22.69 16.78 -3.70
N LEU A 47 23.39 16.13 -2.76
CA LEU A 47 22.76 15.27 -1.75
C LEU A 47 21.77 16.06 -0.89
N GLY A 48 22.11 17.27 -0.46
CA GLY A 48 21.19 18.15 0.26
C GLY A 48 19.90 18.42 -0.52
N GLY A 49 20.03 18.77 -1.81
CA GLY A 49 18.88 18.96 -2.69
C GLY A 49 18.04 17.68 -2.89
N PHE A 50 18.69 16.54 -3.07
CA PHE A 50 18.04 15.23 -3.18
C PHE A 50 17.21 14.90 -1.93
N LEU A 51 17.78 15.09 -0.73
CA LEU A 51 17.10 14.81 0.54
C LEU A 51 15.90 15.73 0.77
N VAL A 52 16.03 17.04 0.45
CA VAL A 52 14.91 17.99 0.55
C VAL A 52 13.79 17.58 -0.42
N GLY A 53 14.12 17.31 -1.69
CA GLY A 53 13.14 16.89 -2.70
C GLY A 53 12.43 15.59 -2.32
N ALA A 54 13.18 14.57 -1.90
CA ALA A 54 12.63 13.29 -1.45
C ALA A 54 11.71 13.44 -0.23
N THR A 55 12.10 14.27 0.74
CA THR A 55 11.28 14.52 1.93
C THR A 55 10.00 15.27 1.58
N SER A 56 10.09 16.38 0.85
CA SER A 56 8.92 17.19 0.51
C SER A 56 7.91 16.43 -0.33
N THR A 57 8.38 15.66 -1.32
CA THR A 57 7.49 14.83 -2.15
C THR A 57 6.96 13.62 -1.39
N GLY A 58 7.81 12.93 -0.62
CA GLY A 58 7.44 11.74 0.14
C GLY A 58 6.40 12.02 1.22
N VAL A 59 6.51 13.15 1.95
CA VAL A 59 5.52 13.53 2.97
C VAL A 59 4.14 13.77 2.35
N LEU A 60 4.08 14.53 1.25
CA LEU A 60 2.82 14.82 0.57
C LEU A 60 2.18 13.54 0.01
N LEU A 61 2.98 12.68 -0.63
CA LEU A 61 2.51 11.43 -1.19
C LEU A 61 2.05 10.46 -0.10
N GLY A 62 2.81 10.32 0.98
CA GLY A 62 2.46 9.45 2.11
C GLY A 62 1.15 9.86 2.79
N ILE A 63 0.93 11.16 3.01
CA ILE A 63 -0.34 11.66 3.57
C ILE A 63 -1.50 11.38 2.62
N PHE A 64 -1.31 11.61 1.31
CA PHE A 64 -2.32 11.31 0.30
C PHE A 64 -2.70 9.83 0.30
N MET A 65 -1.70 8.95 0.22
CA MET A 65 -1.88 7.50 0.17
C MET A 65 -2.61 6.96 1.41
N ALA A 66 -2.17 7.37 2.60
CA ALA A 66 -2.78 6.96 3.86
C ALA A 66 -4.25 7.42 3.96
N ASN A 67 -4.53 8.70 3.67
CA ASN A 67 -5.87 9.25 3.81
C ASN A 67 -6.83 8.73 2.74
N ALA A 68 -6.39 8.62 1.48
CA ALA A 68 -7.23 8.11 0.40
C ALA A 68 -7.59 6.64 0.63
N GLY A 69 -6.61 5.80 0.99
CA GLY A 69 -6.86 4.39 1.29
C GLY A 69 -7.78 4.20 2.50
N ALA A 70 -7.57 4.96 3.58
CA ALA A 70 -8.45 4.92 4.74
C ALA A 70 -9.88 5.40 4.43
N ALA A 71 -10.02 6.41 3.57
CA ALA A 71 -11.33 6.90 3.14
C ALA A 71 -12.11 5.83 2.36
N TRP A 72 -11.44 5.10 1.45
CA TRP A 72 -12.08 4.01 0.72
C TRP A 72 -12.49 2.84 1.62
N ASP A 73 -11.64 2.43 2.57
CA ASP A 73 -12.00 1.38 3.54
C ASP A 73 -13.19 1.78 4.41
N ASN A 74 -13.19 3.02 4.92
CA ASN A 74 -14.27 3.54 5.75
C ASN A 74 -15.58 3.70 4.96
N ALA A 75 -15.51 4.10 3.68
CA ALA A 75 -16.68 4.15 2.81
C ALA A 75 -17.28 2.74 2.60
N LYS A 76 -16.44 1.72 2.37
CA LYS A 76 -16.87 0.32 2.27
C LYS A 76 -17.52 -0.13 3.58
N LYS A 77 -16.89 0.10 4.73
CA LYS A 77 -17.43 -0.26 6.06
C LYS A 77 -18.78 0.41 6.33
N TRP A 78 -18.90 1.69 6.00
CA TRP A 78 -20.17 2.43 6.14
C TRP A 78 -21.30 1.82 5.29
N LEU A 79 -21.01 1.33 4.08
CA LEU A 79 -21.97 0.57 3.28
C LEU A 79 -22.26 -0.81 3.89
N GLU A 80 -21.24 -1.49 4.44
CA GLU A 80 -21.42 -2.77 5.11
C GLU A 80 -22.34 -2.71 6.34
N GLU A 81 -22.51 -1.53 6.96
CA GLU A 81 -23.46 -1.23 8.04
C GLU A 81 -24.92 -1.10 7.56
N GLY A 82 -25.19 -1.20 6.26
CA GLY A 82 -26.55 -1.19 5.68
C GLY A 82 -26.93 0.12 4.98
N ASN A 83 -26.04 1.11 4.96
CA ASN A 83 -26.28 2.36 4.25
C ASN A 83 -26.31 2.13 2.72
N LEU A 84 -27.11 2.93 2.01
CA LEU A 84 -27.32 2.85 0.56
C LEU A 84 -27.64 1.41 0.05
N GLY A 85 -28.42 0.66 0.83
CA GLY A 85 -28.88 -0.69 0.49
C GLY A 85 -27.94 -1.81 0.95
N GLY A 86 -26.76 -1.48 1.48
CA GLY A 86 -25.93 -2.44 2.19
C GLY A 86 -25.16 -3.43 1.31
N ARG A 87 -24.73 -4.53 1.94
CA ARG A 87 -23.94 -5.59 1.30
C ARG A 87 -24.67 -6.20 0.11
N GLY A 88 -23.93 -6.47 -0.96
CA GLY A 88 -24.43 -7.15 -2.17
C GLY A 88 -24.98 -6.21 -3.25
N THR A 89 -25.13 -4.92 -2.95
CA THR A 89 -25.47 -3.90 -3.95
C THR A 89 -24.33 -3.64 -4.94
N GLU A 90 -24.62 -2.97 -6.05
CA GLU A 90 -23.59 -2.50 -6.99
C GLU A 90 -22.68 -1.45 -6.34
N VAL A 91 -23.25 -0.54 -5.53
CA VAL A 91 -22.51 0.47 -4.77
C VAL A 91 -21.50 -0.19 -3.82
N HIS A 92 -21.92 -1.22 -3.08
CA HIS A 92 -21.03 -1.98 -2.21
C HIS A 92 -19.93 -2.73 -2.99
N ARG A 93 -20.23 -3.24 -4.18
CA ARG A 93 -19.20 -3.84 -5.04
C ARG A 93 -18.19 -2.80 -5.52
N ALA A 94 -18.63 -1.61 -5.87
CA ALA A 94 -17.75 -0.51 -6.24
C ALA A 94 -16.85 -0.05 -5.07
N SER A 95 -17.39 0.01 -3.84
CA SER A 95 -16.58 0.37 -2.67
C SER A 95 -15.52 -0.67 -2.33
N ILE A 96 -15.79 -1.97 -2.55
CA ILE A 96 -14.78 -3.02 -2.41
C ILE A 96 -13.62 -2.77 -3.39
N ILE A 97 -13.91 -2.41 -4.64
CA ILE A 97 -12.87 -2.09 -5.63
C ILE A 97 -12.03 -0.90 -5.15
N GLY A 98 -12.67 0.16 -4.65
CA GLY A 98 -11.96 1.32 -4.09
C GLY A 98 -11.03 0.95 -2.93
N ASP A 99 -11.50 0.11 -2.01
CA ASP A 99 -10.70 -0.37 -0.89
C ASP A 99 -9.52 -1.24 -1.34
N THR A 100 -9.73 -2.17 -2.28
CA THR A 100 -8.65 -3.00 -2.84
C THR A 100 -7.57 -2.18 -3.56
N VAL A 101 -7.93 -1.04 -4.17
CA VAL A 101 -6.96 -0.07 -4.70
C VAL A 101 -6.25 0.68 -3.56
N GLY A 102 -6.97 1.00 -2.48
CA GLY A 102 -6.46 1.70 -1.31
C GLY A 102 -5.55 0.87 -0.40
N ASP A 103 -5.68 -0.45 -0.39
CA ASP A 103 -4.89 -1.36 0.44
C ASP A 103 -3.37 -1.22 0.21
N PRO A 104 -2.84 -1.34 -1.02
CA PRO A 104 -1.41 -1.12 -1.26
C PRO A 104 -0.99 0.35 -1.14
N LEU A 105 -1.92 1.31 -1.07
CA LEU A 105 -1.58 2.70 -0.84
C LEU A 105 -1.40 2.99 0.65
N LYS A 106 -2.30 2.52 1.51
CA LYS A 106 -2.25 2.85 2.95
C LYS A 106 -1.36 1.91 3.75
N ASP A 107 -1.12 0.68 3.28
CA ASP A 107 -0.46 -0.39 4.04
C ASP A 107 0.85 -0.92 3.40
N THR A 108 1.35 -0.31 2.32
CA THR A 108 2.63 -0.68 1.67
C THR A 108 3.46 0.55 1.37
#